data_AF-A0A3D2XU68-F1
#
_entry.id   AF-A0A3D2XU68-F1
#
_cell.length_a   1.000
_cell.length_b   1.000
_cell.length_c   1.000
_cell.angle_alpha   90.00
_cell.angle_beta   90.00
_cell.angle_gamma   90.00
#
_symmetry.space_group_name_H-M   'P 1'
#
loop_
_entity.id
_entity.type
_entity.pdbx_description
1 polymer ?
#
loop_
_entity_poly.entity_id
_entity_poly.type
_entity_poly.pdbx_seq_one_letter_code
_entity_poly.pdbx_strand_id
1 'polypeptide(L)'
;MNRRNNYTFMHLSAPPEIEESRQLPASILSWIARHNLWNLWVPRDFGGLEAELLDGLKTLQSLARIDGSLGWTVTLCAGANYFIGNLKPEFAAELFTGNRVVLGGSGG
;
A
#
# COMPACT_ATOMS: atom_id res chain seq x y z
N MET A 1 19.16 -22.53 1.23
CA MET A 1 18.23 -22.24 2.34
C MET A 1 17.00 -21.55 1.75
N ASN A 2 15.90 -22.28 1.67
CA ASN A 2 14.71 -21.99 0.84
C ASN A 2 13.76 -21.05 1.59
N ARG A 3 13.54 -19.81 1.12
CA ARG A 3 12.47 -18.92 1.63
C ARG A 3 11.43 -18.69 0.53
N ARG A 4 10.60 -19.70 0.29
CA ARG A 4 9.28 -19.48 -0.31
C ARG A 4 8.42 -18.79 0.73
N ASN A 5 8.40 -17.45 0.74
CA ASN A 5 7.31 -16.71 1.40
C ASN A 5 6.07 -16.85 0.53
N ASN A 6 5.42 -18.01 0.64
CA ASN A 6 4.06 -18.20 0.19
C ASN A 6 3.16 -17.47 1.19
N TYR A 7 2.96 -16.17 0.97
CA TYR A 7 1.76 -15.51 1.49
C TYR A 7 0.59 -16.29 0.91
N THR A 8 -0.19 -16.95 1.76
CA THR A 8 -1.33 -17.75 1.37
C THR A 8 -2.36 -16.85 0.65
N PHE A 9 -2.27 -16.78 -0.67
CA PHE A 9 -3.17 -16.03 -1.57
C PHE A 9 -4.55 -16.70 -1.75
N MET A 10 -4.91 -17.67 -0.91
CA MET A 10 -6.03 -18.58 -1.15
C MET A 10 -7.44 -18.00 -0.91
N HIS A 11 -7.61 -16.68 -0.84
CA HIS A 11 -8.97 -16.09 -0.81
C HIS A 11 -9.12 -14.75 -1.53
N LEU A 12 -8.14 -14.34 -2.34
CA LEU A 12 -8.23 -13.16 -3.20
C LEU A 12 -8.44 -13.58 -4.67
N SER A 13 -9.43 -14.43 -4.93
CA SER A 13 -10.03 -14.41 -6.27
C SER A 13 -10.83 -13.12 -6.33
N ALA A 14 -10.36 -12.10 -7.04
CA ALA A 14 -11.15 -10.90 -7.29
C ALA A 14 -12.40 -11.30 -8.09
N PRO A 15 -13.61 -11.25 -7.49
CA PRO A 15 -14.84 -11.49 -8.22
C PRO A 15 -15.33 -10.15 -8.81
N PRO A 16 -16.38 -10.14 -9.66
CA PRO A 16 -17.03 -8.91 -10.15
C PRO A 16 -17.42 -7.90 -9.05
N GLU A 17 -17.37 -8.28 -7.77
CA GLU A 17 -17.69 -7.47 -6.60
C GLU A 17 -16.98 -6.09 -6.56
N ILE A 18 -15.68 -5.97 -6.88
CA ILE A 18 -15.01 -4.65 -6.89
C ILE A 18 -15.59 -3.76 -7.99
N GLU A 19 -15.78 -4.32 -9.18
CA GLU A 19 -16.28 -3.59 -10.35
C GLU A 19 -17.78 -3.22 -10.20
N GLU A 20 -18.58 -4.13 -9.66
CA GLU A 20 -20.01 -3.93 -9.40
C GLU A 20 -20.24 -2.94 -8.26
N SER A 21 -19.52 -3.09 -7.14
CA SER A 21 -19.65 -2.17 -6.00
C SER A 21 -18.92 -0.85 -6.21
N ARG A 22 -17.99 -0.81 -7.18
CA ARG A 22 -17.05 0.29 -7.43
C ARG A 22 -16.22 0.66 -6.19
N GLN A 23 -15.97 -0.32 -5.33
CA GLN A 23 -15.30 -0.14 -4.05
C GLN A 23 -14.42 -1.35 -3.73
N LEU A 24 -13.30 -1.10 -3.04
CA LEU A 24 -12.52 -2.17 -2.46
C LEU A 24 -13.20 -2.70 -1.20
N PRO A 25 -13.40 -4.02 -1.07
CA PRO A 25 -13.93 -4.63 0.15
C PRO A 25 -13.15 -4.23 1.40
N ALA A 26 -13.87 -4.00 2.51
CA ALA A 26 -13.28 -3.62 3.79
C ALA A 26 -12.25 -4.65 4.31
N SER A 27 -12.43 -5.94 3.97
CA SER A 27 -11.49 -7.02 4.27
C SER A 27 -10.15 -6.81 3.58
N ILE A 28 -10.15 -6.38 2.31
CA ILE A 28 -8.96 -6.05 1.53
C ILE A 28 -8.29 -4.81 2.11
N LEU A 29 -9.05 -3.74 2.37
CA LEU A 29 -8.50 -2.51 2.99
C LEU A 29 -7.87 -2.77 4.36
N SER A 30 -8.44 -3.69 5.14
CA SER A 30 -7.90 -4.13 6.42
C SER A 30 -6.65 -4.97 6.25
N TRP A 31 -6.58 -5.83 5.23
CA TRP A 31 -5.39 -6.59 4.90
C TRP A 31 -4.23 -5.67 4.48
N ILE A 32 -4.46 -4.72 3.58
CA ILE A 32 -3.45 -3.75 3.12
C ILE A 32 -2.88 -2.97 4.31
N ALA A 33 -3.74 -2.54 5.24
CA ALA A 33 -3.32 -1.82 6.45
C ALA A 33 -2.47 -2.67 7.39
N ARG A 34 -2.88 -3.91 7.66
CA ARG A 34 -2.14 -4.84 8.53
C ARG A 34 -0.76 -5.15 7.97
N HIS A 35 -0.62 -5.20 6.65
CA HIS A 35 0.65 -5.38 5.96
C HIS A 35 1.40 -4.07 5.69
N ASN A 36 0.89 -2.93 6.18
CA ASN A 36 1.46 -1.60 6.05
C ASN A 36 1.81 -1.18 4.61
N LEU A 37 1.05 -1.67 3.61
CA LEU A 37 1.40 -1.44 2.20
C LEU A 37 1.09 0.00 1.73
N TRP A 38 0.32 0.77 2.50
CA TRP A 38 0.18 2.22 2.28
C TRP A 38 1.50 2.96 2.49
N ASN A 39 2.41 2.40 3.27
CA ASN A 39 3.65 3.02 3.72
C ASN A 39 4.88 2.25 3.23
N LEU A 40 4.80 1.65 2.03
CA LEU A 40 5.90 0.88 1.43
C LEU A 40 7.23 1.61 1.48
N TRP A 41 7.24 2.90 1.15
CA TRP A 41 8.45 3.70 1.05
C TRP A 41 8.54 4.85 2.06
N VAL A 42 7.67 4.85 3.07
CA VAL A 42 7.80 5.77 4.20
C VAL A 42 8.97 5.27 5.07
N PRO A 43 9.83 6.16 5.62
CA PRO A 43 10.92 5.74 6.50
C PRO A 43 10.42 5.04 7.76
N ARG A 44 11.24 4.15 8.33
CA ARG A 44 10.89 3.39 9.55
C ARG A 44 10.64 4.29 10.76
N ASP A 45 11.35 5.41 10.84
CA ASP A 45 11.19 6.41 11.92
C ASP A 45 9.79 7.07 11.90
N PHE A 46 9.09 7.03 10.77
CA PHE A 46 7.71 7.48 10.61
C PHE A 46 6.70 6.31 10.53
N GLY A 47 7.10 5.11 10.95
CA GLY A 47 6.23 3.91 10.98
C GLY A 47 6.04 3.23 9.63
N GLY A 48 6.87 3.54 8.64
CA GLY A 48 6.83 2.91 7.32
C GLY A 48 7.64 1.62 7.21
N LEU A 49 7.57 0.99 6.04
CA LEU A 49 8.33 -0.22 5.73
C LEU A 49 9.74 0.08 5.23
N GLU A 50 9.97 1.29 4.71
CA GLU A 50 11.24 1.70 4.10
C GLU A 50 11.78 0.60 3.18
N ALA A 51 10.90 0.12 2.29
CA ALA A 51 11.19 -0.97 1.38
C ALA A 51 12.12 -0.51 0.27
N GLU A 52 12.97 -1.42 -0.20
CA GLU A 52 13.73 -1.21 -1.44
C GLU A 52 12.77 -1.00 -2.62
N LEU A 53 13.11 -0.09 -3.53
CA LEU A 53 12.25 0.28 -4.65
C LEU A 53 11.78 -0.94 -5.46
N LEU A 54 12.70 -1.85 -5.79
CA LEU A 54 12.39 -3.03 -6.58
C LEU A 54 11.43 -4.00 -5.87
N ASP A 55 11.52 -4.11 -4.55
CA ASP A 55 10.65 -5.01 -3.79
C ASP A 55 9.26 -4.39 -3.57
N GLY A 56 9.19 -3.07 -3.41
CA GLY A 56 7.94 -2.32 -3.49
C GLY A 56 7.25 -2.52 -4.84
N LEU A 57 7.97 -2.37 -5.95
CA LEU A 57 7.43 -2.56 -7.30
C LEU A 57 6.92 -4.00 -7.54
N LYS A 58 7.64 -5.03 -7.09
CA LYS A 58 7.18 -6.42 -7.17
C LYS A 58 5.89 -6.64 -6.38
N THR A 59 5.76 -6.00 -5.22
CA THR A 59 4.54 -6.06 -4.40
C THR A 59 3.36 -5.45 -5.15
N LEU A 60 3.53 -4.24 -5.68
CA LEU A 60 2.49 -3.54 -6.46
C LEU A 60 2.08 -4.33 -7.72
N GLN A 61 3.05 -4.89 -8.45
CA GLN A 61 2.75 -5.76 -9.60
C GLN A 61 1.98 -7.02 -9.21
N SER A 62 2.29 -7.61 -8.05
CA SER A 62 1.58 -8.80 -7.56
C SER A 62 0.12 -8.48 -7.24
N LEU A 63 -0.15 -7.31 -6.65
CA LEU A 63 -1.52 -6.84 -6.41
C LEU A 63 -2.27 -6.55 -7.71
N ALA A 64 -1.62 -5.89 -8.67
CA ALA A 64 -2.21 -5.59 -9.97
C ALA A 64 -2.54 -6.84 -10.81
N ARG A 65 -1.80 -7.94 -10.62
CA ARG A 65 -2.10 -9.24 -11.25
C ARG A 65 -3.35 -9.90 -10.67
N ILE A 66 -3.71 -9.58 -9.43
CA ILE A 66 -4.93 -10.07 -8.78
C ILE A 66 -6.12 -9.25 -9.26
N ASP A 67 -6.01 -7.93 -9.19
CA ASP A 67 -7.05 -6.99 -9.61
C ASP A 67 -6.43 -5.63 -9.96
N GLY A 68 -6.88 -5.05 -11.08
CA GLY A 68 -6.34 -3.79 -11.58
C GLY A 68 -6.66 -2.61 -10.66
N SER A 69 -7.89 -2.54 -10.14
CA SER A 69 -8.35 -1.48 -9.23
C SER A 69 -7.60 -1.54 -7.90
N LEU A 70 -7.40 -2.74 -7.34
CA LEU A 70 -6.55 -2.97 -6.16
C LEU A 70 -5.11 -2.51 -6.38
N GLY A 71 -4.48 -2.97 -7.47
CA GLY A 71 -3.11 -2.60 -7.82
C GLY A 71 -2.95 -1.10 -7.99
N TRP A 72 -3.90 -0.46 -8.68
CA TRP A 72 -3.95 0.98 -8.87
C TRP A 72 -4.08 1.74 -7.55
N THR A 73 -5.04 1.39 -6.70
CA THR A 73 -5.26 2.08 -5.42
C THR A 73 -4.03 2.03 -4.53
N VAL A 74 -3.41 0.86 -4.36
CA VAL A 74 -2.21 0.75 -3.50
C VAL A 74 -1.02 1.48 -4.11
N THR A 75 -0.83 1.41 -5.43
CA THR A 75 0.23 2.16 -6.12
C THR A 75 0.06 3.66 -5.91
N LEU A 76 -1.14 4.19 -6.11
CA LEU A 76 -1.44 5.62 -5.98
C LEU A 76 -1.22 6.09 -4.53
N CYS A 77 -1.72 5.34 -3.55
CA CYS A 77 -1.59 5.75 -2.15
C CYS A 77 -0.16 5.60 -1.61
N ALA A 78 0.51 4.48 -1.90
CA ALA A 78 1.90 4.29 -1.48
C ALA A 78 2.85 5.27 -2.19
N GLY A 79 2.60 5.56 -3.47
CA GLY A 79 3.32 6.57 -4.23
C GLY A 79 3.10 7.99 -3.68
N ALA A 80 1.88 8.32 -3.24
CA ALA A 80 1.63 9.60 -2.58
C ALA A 80 2.37 9.71 -1.23
N ASN A 81 2.32 8.65 -0.40
CA ASN A 81 3.02 8.63 0.90
C ASN A 81 4.56 8.68 0.76
N TYR A 82 5.13 8.22 -0.36
CA TYR A 82 6.57 8.37 -0.65
C TYR A 82 7.06 9.82 -0.59
N PHE A 83 6.18 10.79 -0.89
CA PHE A 83 6.51 12.21 -0.82
C PHE A 83 6.64 12.78 0.61
N ILE A 84 6.54 11.95 1.66
CA ILE A 84 6.83 12.36 3.04
C ILE A 84 8.18 13.10 3.17
N GLY A 85 9.19 12.71 2.38
CA GLY A 85 10.49 13.38 2.37
C GLY A 85 10.47 14.84 1.89
N ASN A 86 9.38 15.30 1.28
CA ASN A 86 9.18 16.70 0.88
C ASN A 86 8.51 17.54 1.98
N LEU A 87 8.04 16.91 3.06
CA LEU A 87 7.42 17.61 4.19
C LEU A 87 8.49 18.10 5.16
N LYS A 88 8.16 19.13 5.94
CA LYS A 88 8.99 19.50 7.10
C LYS A 88 8.97 18.33 8.11
N PRO A 89 10.11 17.98 8.73
CA PRO A 89 10.19 16.82 9.63
C PRO A 89 9.16 16.83 10.76
N GLU A 90 8.87 18.00 11.33
CA GLU A 90 7.91 18.16 12.43
C GLU A 90 6.49 17.83 11.95
N PHE A 91 6.14 18.27 10.75
CA PHE A 91 4.84 18.01 10.14
C PHE A 91 4.71 16.56 9.65
N ALA A 92 5.78 15.98 9.12
CA ALA A 92 5.82 14.56 8.79
C ALA A 92 5.59 13.69 10.04
N ALA A 93 6.23 14.05 11.17
CA ALA A 93 6.08 13.35 12.43
C ALA A 93 4.64 13.45 12.95
N GLU A 94 4.05 14.66 12.93
CA GLU A 94 2.65 14.90 13.32
C GLU A 94 1.67 14.05 12.50
N LEU A 95 1.87 13.97 11.18
CA LEU A 95 0.98 13.23 10.31
C LEU A 95 1.12 11.72 10.47
N PHE A 96 2.34 11.18 10.45
CA PHE A 96 2.56 9.73 10.29
C PHE A 96 2.75 8.97 11.61
N THR A 97 3.26 9.61 12.66
CA THR A 97 3.60 8.91 13.91
C THR A 97 2.34 8.52 14.66
N GLY A 98 2.09 7.21 14.82
CA GLY A 98 0.91 6.69 15.53
C GLY A 98 -0.41 6.78 14.76
N ASN A 99 -0.38 7.27 13.52
CA ASN A 99 -1.56 7.46 12.68
C ASN A 99 -1.55 6.53 11.48
N ARG A 100 -2.74 6.16 10.99
CA ARG A 100 -2.90 5.45 9.72
C ARG A 100 -3.07 6.47 8.60
N VAL A 101 -1.97 6.86 7.96
CA VAL A 101 -1.99 7.81 6.83
C VAL A 101 -2.17 7.09 5.50
N VAL A 102 -3.14 7.54 4.71
CA VAL A 102 -3.38 7.07 3.35
C VAL A 102 -3.59 8.30 2.48
N LEU A 103 -2.51 8.88 1.97
CA LEU A 103 -2.62 9.97 1.01
C LEU A 103 -3.04 9.42 -0.35
N GLY A 104 -3.68 10.26 -1.15
CA GLY A 104 -4.01 9.94 -2.53
C GLY A 104 -4.00 11.20 -3.37
N GLY A 105 -3.72 11.05 -4.66
CA GLY A 105 -3.72 12.14 -5.62
C GLY A 105 -2.90 11.77 -6.85
N SER A 106 -3.27 12.33 -8.00
CA SER A 106 -2.57 12.12 -9.28
C SER A 106 -1.75 13.34 -9.73
N GLY A 107 -1.63 14.37 -8.88
CA GLY A 107 -0.88 15.60 -9.18
C GLY A 107 -1.48 16.46 -10.30
N GLY A 108 -2.81 16.39 -10.49
CA GLY A 108 -3.54 17.21 -11.46
C GLY A 108 -3.73 18.66 -11.02
#